data_AF-A0A4V6Z247-F1
#
_entry.id   AF-A0A4V6Z247-F1
#
_cell.length_a   1.000
_cell.length_b   1.000
_cell.length_c   1.000
_cell.angle_alpha   90.00
_cell.angle_beta   90.00
_cell.angle_gamma   90.00
#
_symmetry.space_group_name_H-M   'P 1'
#
loop_
_entity.id
_entity.type
_entity.pdbx_description
1 polymer ?
#
loop_
_entity_poly.entity_id
_entity_poly.type
_entity_poly.pdbx_seq_one_letter_code
_entity_poly.pdbx_strand_id
1 'polypeptide(L)'
;MDSGIEFDLLFGPAYKGIPIATTTAVALAEHHNLDVPYCFNRKEAKEHGEGGTLVGSPLQGRVMLVDDVITAGTAIRESMEIISAHNASLAGVLISLDRQERGRADISAIQEVERDYHCKVISIITLKELIAYLEEQPEMAESLVAVRAYREQYGV
;
A
#
# COMPACT_ATOMS: atom_id res chain seq x y z
N MET A 1 -2.33 11.77 12.87
CA MET A 1 -2.53 10.97 11.64
C MET A 1 -3.99 11.05 11.25
N ASP A 2 -4.27 11.42 10.01
CA ASP A 2 -5.63 11.81 9.59
C ASP A 2 -6.54 10.60 9.33
N SER A 3 -5.96 9.42 9.07
CA SER A 3 -6.73 8.22 8.76
C SER A 3 -7.44 7.59 9.96
N GLY A 4 -6.95 7.84 11.18
CA GLY A 4 -7.47 7.26 12.42
C GLY A 4 -7.38 5.73 12.52
N ILE A 5 -6.67 5.06 11.61
CA ILE A 5 -6.49 3.61 11.66
C ILE A 5 -5.44 3.27 12.71
N GLU A 6 -5.83 2.47 13.69
CA GLU A 6 -4.92 1.91 14.67
C GLU A 6 -4.23 0.64 14.12
N PHE A 7 -2.92 0.56 14.31
CA PHE A 7 -2.09 -0.58 13.90
C PHE A 7 -0.93 -0.74 14.88
N ASP A 8 -0.37 -1.94 14.92
CA ASP A 8 0.69 -2.34 15.85
C ASP A 8 2.03 -2.58 15.13
N LEU A 9 2.00 -2.77 13.81
CA LEU A 9 3.19 -3.08 13.00
C LEU A 9 3.04 -2.60 11.55
N LEU A 10 4.13 -2.10 10.96
CA LEU A 10 4.24 -1.82 9.52
C LEU A 10 4.77 -3.04 8.76
N PHE A 11 4.09 -3.45 7.70
CA PHE A 11 4.55 -4.53 6.82
C PHE A 11 4.80 -4.03 5.40
N GLY A 12 6.01 -4.26 4.89
CA GLY A 12 6.40 -3.91 3.52
C GLY A 12 6.63 -5.15 2.65
N PRO A 13 5.80 -5.43 1.62
CA PRO A 13 6.04 -6.57 0.74
C PRO A 13 7.32 -6.43 -0.09
N ALA A 14 8.01 -7.56 -0.29
CA ALA A 14 9.20 -7.60 -1.11
C ALA A 14 8.89 -7.30 -2.60
N TYR A 15 9.63 -6.44 -3.30
CA TYR A 15 10.81 -5.68 -2.85
C TYR A 15 10.53 -4.20 -2.58
N LYS A 16 9.49 -3.65 -3.22
CA LYS A 16 9.22 -2.22 -3.22
C LYS A 16 8.73 -1.71 -1.86
N GLY A 17 7.95 -2.52 -1.14
CA GLY A 17 7.46 -2.21 0.19
C GLY A 17 8.58 -2.16 1.25
N ILE A 18 9.73 -2.79 1.01
CA ILE A 18 10.85 -2.83 1.99
C ILE A 18 11.37 -1.42 2.30
N PRO A 19 11.87 -0.63 1.33
CA PRO A 19 12.33 0.72 1.62
C PRO A 19 11.18 1.63 2.06
N ILE A 20 9.94 1.40 1.59
CA ILE A 20 8.76 2.17 2.00
C ILE A 20 8.48 1.96 3.49
N ALA A 21 8.31 0.72 3.95
CA ALA A 21 8.12 0.39 5.37
C ALA A 21 9.26 0.92 6.24
N THR A 22 10.50 0.79 5.76
CA THR A 22 11.68 1.30 6.46
C THR A 22 11.62 2.81 6.65
N THR A 23 11.45 3.59 5.58
CA THR A 23 11.42 5.06 5.69
C THR A 23 10.16 5.57 6.38
N THR A 24 9.03 4.87 6.25
CA THR A 24 7.80 5.22 6.96
C THR A 24 7.96 5.00 8.46
N ALA A 25 8.57 3.90 8.90
CA ALA A 25 8.85 3.67 10.32
C ALA A 25 9.79 4.75 10.90
N VAL A 26 10.84 5.11 10.16
CA VAL A 26 11.75 6.22 10.54
C VAL A 26 10.99 7.54 10.69
N ALA A 27 10.16 7.91 9.69
CA ALA A 27 9.39 9.15 9.73
C ALA A 27 8.36 9.17 10.88
N LEU A 28 7.74 8.03 11.20
CA LEU A 28 6.85 7.91 12.37
C LEU A 28 7.59 8.18 13.69
N ALA A 29 8.81 7.66 13.83
CA ALA A 29 9.62 7.93 15.01
C ALA A 29 10.06 9.40 15.09
N GLU A 30 10.63 9.94 14.01
CA GLU A 30 11.25 11.28 14.00
C GLU A 30 10.24 12.42 14.01
N HIS A 31 9.12 12.29 13.31
CA HIS A 31 8.17 13.38 13.10
C HIS A 31 6.86 13.21 13.86
N HIS A 32 6.57 12.01 14.38
CA HIS A 32 5.32 11.72 15.07
C HIS A 32 5.50 11.12 16.47
N ASN A 33 6.73 10.90 16.94
CA ASN A 33 7.03 10.29 18.23
C ASN A 33 6.33 8.92 18.42
N LEU A 34 6.30 8.14 17.34
CA LEU A 34 5.73 6.81 17.29
C LEU A 34 6.81 5.80 16.89
N ASP A 35 7.31 5.05 17.86
CA ASP A 35 8.26 3.95 17.63
C ASP A 35 7.50 2.67 17.25
N VAL A 36 7.28 2.50 15.95
CA VAL A 36 6.45 1.39 15.43
C VAL A 36 7.34 0.26 14.91
N PRO A 37 7.10 -1.01 15.33
CA PRO A 37 7.70 -2.19 14.74
C PRO A 37 7.51 -2.26 13.22
N TYR A 38 8.52 -2.75 12.49
CA TYR A 38 8.39 -3.03 11.07
C TYR A 38 8.82 -4.45 10.73
N CYS A 39 8.20 -5.00 9.68
CA CYS A 39 8.48 -6.33 9.14
C CYS A 39 8.41 -6.31 7.62
N PHE A 40 9.16 -7.18 6.95
CA PHE A 40 9.01 -7.45 5.53
C PHE A 40 9.33 -8.91 5.21
N ASN A 41 8.83 -9.41 4.09
CA ASN A 41 9.13 -10.76 3.65
C ASN A 41 10.33 -10.83 2.69
N ARG A 42 10.87 -12.04 2.53
CA ARG A 42 11.75 -12.47 1.46
C ARG A 42 10.94 -13.37 0.52
N LYS A 43 11.30 -13.36 -0.76
CA LYS A 43 10.70 -14.27 -1.75
C LYS A 43 11.13 -15.73 -1.54
N GLU A 44 12.31 -15.94 -0.97
CA GLU A 44 12.86 -17.26 -0.67
C GLU A 44 13.32 -17.33 0.80
N ALA A 45 13.13 -18.49 1.42
CA ALA A 45 13.58 -18.73 2.79
C ALA A 45 15.11 -18.76 2.85
N LYS A 46 15.69 -18.24 3.93
CA LYS A 46 17.11 -18.49 4.20
C LYS A 46 17.31 -19.88 4.79
N GLU A 47 18.25 -20.63 4.25
CA GLU A 47 18.64 -21.95 4.78
C GLU A 47 19.58 -21.87 6.01
N HIS A 48 20.13 -20.70 6.33
CA HIS A 48 21.11 -20.50 7.41
C HIS A 48 20.82 -19.21 8.22
N GLY A 49 21.19 -19.19 9.51
CA GLY A 49 20.96 -18.06 10.43
C GLY A 49 19.62 -18.17 11.19
N GLU A 50 18.94 -17.05 11.46
CA GLU A 50 17.59 -17.04 12.08
C GLU A 50 16.51 -17.72 11.19
N GLY A 51 16.85 -18.08 9.95
CA GLY A 51 15.97 -18.82 9.04
C GLY A 51 14.75 -18.01 8.58
N GLY A 52 13.81 -18.71 7.95
CA GLY A 52 12.50 -18.17 7.59
C GLY A 52 12.48 -17.16 6.44
N THR A 53 11.28 -16.61 6.22
CA THR A 53 10.97 -15.68 5.13
C THR A 53 10.69 -14.27 5.62
N LEU A 54 10.73 -13.99 6.93
CA LEU A 54 10.49 -12.66 7.49
C LEU A 54 11.77 -12.00 7.99
N VAL A 55 11.78 -10.67 7.97
CA VAL A 55 12.85 -9.83 8.51
C VAL A 55 12.23 -8.67 9.28
N GLY A 56 12.80 -8.34 10.43
CA GLY A 56 12.31 -7.31 11.33
C GLY A 56 11.60 -7.91 12.53
N SER A 57 10.62 -7.19 13.06
CA SER A 57 9.84 -7.64 14.22
C SER A 57 8.93 -8.84 13.89
N PRO A 58 8.53 -9.65 14.89
CA PRO A 58 7.53 -10.70 14.70
C PRO A 58 6.24 -10.15 14.08
N LEU A 59 5.71 -10.84 13.08
CA LEU A 59 4.46 -10.46 12.41
C LEU A 59 3.26 -10.83 13.28
N GLN A 60 2.80 -9.90 14.11
CA GLN A 60 1.72 -10.12 15.07
C GLN A 60 0.86 -8.86 15.25
N GLY A 61 -0.37 -9.02 15.73
CA GLY A 61 -1.29 -7.92 15.99
C GLY A 61 -1.96 -7.39 14.72
N ARG A 62 -2.19 -6.08 14.68
CA ARG A 62 -2.83 -5.34 13.58
C ARG A 62 -1.77 -4.76 12.65
N VAL A 63 -1.75 -5.23 11.42
CA VAL A 63 -0.71 -4.92 10.44
C VAL A 63 -1.19 -3.83 9.49
N MET A 64 -0.41 -2.76 9.37
CA MET A 64 -0.54 -1.76 8.31
C MET A 64 0.40 -2.14 7.17
N LEU A 65 -0.15 -2.57 6.04
CA LEU A 65 0.64 -2.87 4.85
C LEU A 65 0.96 -1.57 4.11
N VAL A 66 2.21 -1.37 3.71
CA VAL A 66 2.62 -0.20 2.91
C VAL A 66 3.19 -0.62 1.55
N ASP A 67 2.74 -0.01 0.45
CA ASP A 67 3.21 -0.31 -0.91
C ASP A 67 3.19 0.93 -1.82
N ASP A 68 3.71 0.82 -3.04
CA ASP A 68 3.72 1.93 -4.00
C ASP A 68 2.33 2.17 -4.61
N VAL A 69 1.83 1.25 -5.44
CA VAL A 69 0.54 1.34 -6.15
C VAL A 69 -0.10 -0.04 -6.25
N ILE A 70 -1.44 -0.09 -6.13
CA ILE A 70 -2.18 -1.33 -6.38
C ILE A 70 -2.51 -1.41 -7.86
N THR A 71 -1.95 -2.41 -8.55
CA THR A 71 -2.25 -2.70 -9.97
C THR A 71 -3.30 -3.80 -10.08
N ALA A 72 -2.89 -5.06 -9.99
CA ALA A 72 -3.78 -6.22 -10.03
C ALA A 72 -4.04 -6.85 -8.65
N GLY A 73 -3.64 -6.16 -7.57
CA GLY A 73 -3.78 -6.65 -6.19
C GLY A 73 -2.85 -7.80 -5.80
N THR A 74 -2.06 -8.37 -6.71
CA THR A 74 -1.26 -9.59 -6.47
C THR A 74 -0.33 -9.49 -5.25
N ALA A 75 0.41 -8.39 -5.11
CA ALA A 75 1.32 -8.19 -3.97
C ALA A 75 0.56 -8.16 -2.62
N ILE A 76 -0.64 -7.60 -2.62
CA ILE A 76 -1.52 -7.59 -1.44
C ILE A 76 -1.99 -9.01 -1.14
N ARG A 77 -2.42 -9.78 -2.15
CA ARG A 77 -2.88 -11.17 -1.92
C ARG A 77 -1.78 -12.05 -1.32
N GLU A 78 -0.57 -11.98 -1.87
CA GLU A 78 0.60 -12.69 -1.33
C GLU A 78 0.90 -12.26 0.11
N SER A 79 0.80 -10.95 0.40
CA SER A 79 1.02 -10.43 1.75
C SER A 79 -0.05 -10.90 2.73
N MET A 80 -1.30 -11.01 2.29
CA MET A 80 -2.40 -11.50 3.11
C MET A 80 -2.25 -12.97 3.47
N GLU A 81 -1.74 -13.80 2.56
CA GLU A 81 -1.37 -15.18 2.87
C GLU A 81 -0.31 -15.25 3.97
N ILE A 82 0.73 -14.40 3.88
CA ILE A 82 1.80 -14.31 4.86
C ILE A 82 1.28 -13.82 6.23
N ILE A 83 0.50 -12.75 6.25
CA ILE A 83 -0.10 -12.17 7.48
C ILE A 83 -1.00 -13.20 8.16
N SER A 84 -1.86 -13.87 7.40
CA SER A 84 -2.78 -14.89 7.92
C SER A 84 -2.02 -16.11 8.46
N ALA A 85 -0.95 -16.53 7.80
CA ALA A 85 -0.11 -17.64 8.26
C ALA A 85 0.58 -17.37 9.62
N HIS A 86 0.69 -16.11 10.02
CA HIS A 86 1.25 -15.70 11.31
C HIS A 86 0.17 -15.31 12.34
N ASN A 87 -1.11 -15.58 12.06
CA ASN A 87 -2.25 -15.21 12.91
C ASN A 87 -2.33 -13.70 13.23
N ALA A 88 -1.79 -12.86 12.34
CA ALA A 88 -1.94 -11.42 12.39
C ALA A 88 -3.20 -11.00 11.61
N SER A 89 -3.65 -9.77 11.85
CA SER A 89 -4.81 -9.17 11.17
C SER A 89 -4.38 -7.97 10.34
N LEU A 90 -5.03 -7.72 9.21
CA LEU A 90 -4.78 -6.53 8.41
C LEU A 90 -5.61 -5.36 8.95
N ALA A 91 -4.96 -4.31 9.45
CA ALA A 91 -5.63 -3.06 9.84
C ALA A 91 -5.99 -2.20 8.62
N GLY A 92 -5.13 -2.21 7.60
CA GLY A 92 -5.32 -1.44 6.38
C GLY A 92 -4.14 -1.56 5.45
N VAL A 93 -4.29 -0.92 4.28
CA VAL A 93 -3.23 -0.79 3.28
C VAL A 93 -2.99 0.68 3.03
N LEU A 94 -1.74 1.14 3.05
CA LEU A 94 -1.33 2.47 2.66
C LEU A 94 -0.56 2.41 1.33
N ILE A 95 -0.99 3.20 0.36
CA ILE A 95 -0.33 3.34 -0.94
C ILE A 95 -0.05 4.80 -1.28
N SER A 96 0.84 5.03 -2.23
CA SER A 96 1.15 6.38 -2.70
C SER A 96 0.03 6.97 -3.55
N LEU A 97 -0.45 6.24 -4.56
CA LEU A 97 -1.43 6.71 -5.53
C LEU A 97 -2.55 5.68 -5.71
N ASP A 98 -3.79 6.12 -5.42
CA ASP A 98 -4.99 5.46 -5.94
C ASP A 98 -5.26 5.94 -7.37
N ARG A 99 -5.08 5.04 -8.33
CA ARG A 99 -5.26 5.32 -9.76
C ARG A 99 -6.73 5.42 -10.18
N GLN A 100 -7.67 5.01 -9.32
CA GLN A 100 -9.11 5.06 -9.58
C GLN A 100 -9.51 4.47 -10.95
N GLU A 101 -8.86 3.37 -11.32
CA GLU A 101 -9.06 2.67 -12.58
C GLU A 101 -9.65 1.28 -12.36
N ARG A 102 -10.45 0.81 -13.32
CA ARG A 102 -10.99 -0.55 -13.36
C ARG A 102 -9.87 -1.57 -13.35
N GLY A 103 -10.03 -2.62 -12.55
CA GLY A 103 -9.18 -3.80 -12.56
C GLY A 103 -9.57 -4.74 -13.72
N ARG A 104 -9.63 -6.04 -13.43
CA ARG A 104 -10.14 -7.03 -14.41
C ARG A 104 -11.67 -7.05 -14.47
N ALA A 105 -12.32 -6.58 -13.42
CA ALA A 105 -13.77 -6.44 -13.31
C ALA A 105 -14.20 -4.98 -13.45
N ASP A 106 -15.48 -4.71 -13.25
CA ASP A 106 -16.05 -3.35 -13.29
C ASP A 106 -15.70 -2.47 -12.06
N ILE A 107 -14.95 -3.02 -11.10
CA ILE A 107 -14.46 -2.33 -9.90
C ILE A 107 -12.93 -2.18 -9.95
N SER A 108 -12.39 -1.23 -9.18
CA SER A 108 -10.94 -1.05 -9.08
C SER A 108 -10.27 -2.16 -8.28
N ALA A 109 -8.96 -2.35 -8.47
CA ALA A 109 -8.19 -3.29 -7.67
C ALA A 109 -8.18 -2.93 -6.17
N ILE A 110 -8.35 -1.65 -5.83
CA ILE A 110 -8.54 -1.20 -4.45
C ILE A 110 -9.88 -1.69 -3.90
N GLN A 111 -10.97 -1.49 -4.66
CA GLN A 111 -12.29 -1.95 -4.25
C GLN A 111 -12.35 -3.49 -4.12
N GLU A 112 -11.63 -4.23 -4.97
CA GLU A 112 -11.45 -5.68 -4.81
C GLU A 112 -10.76 -6.02 -3.48
N VAL A 113 -9.65 -5.35 -3.16
CA VAL A 113 -8.89 -5.57 -1.91
C VAL A 113 -9.75 -5.25 -0.68
N GLU A 114 -10.44 -4.12 -0.66
CA GLU A 114 -11.31 -3.74 0.47
C GLU A 114 -12.46 -4.75 0.66
N ARG A 115 -13.06 -5.21 -0.43
CA ARG A 115 -14.14 -6.22 -0.39
C ARG A 115 -13.63 -7.57 0.11
N ASP A 116 -12.52 -8.06 -0.45
CA ASP A 116 -12.04 -9.43 -0.23
C ASP A 116 -11.35 -9.59 1.13
N TYR A 117 -10.75 -8.52 1.66
CA TYR A 117 -9.99 -8.55 2.92
C TYR A 117 -10.63 -7.73 4.06
N HIS A 118 -11.79 -7.12 3.82
CA HIS A 118 -12.52 -6.33 4.82
C HIS A 118 -11.65 -5.27 5.51
N CYS A 119 -10.77 -4.65 4.73
CA CYS A 119 -9.84 -3.64 5.19
C CYS A 119 -10.12 -2.30 4.49
N LYS A 120 -9.49 -1.24 4.98
CA LYS A 120 -9.49 0.06 4.32
C LYS A 120 -8.18 0.27 3.58
N VAL A 121 -8.25 0.74 2.34
CA VAL A 121 -7.07 1.23 1.61
C VAL A 121 -7.02 2.75 1.76
N ILE A 122 -5.86 3.26 2.14
CA ILE A 122 -5.55 4.68 2.25
C ILE A 122 -4.54 5.00 1.14
N SER A 123 -4.76 6.08 0.41
CA SER A 123 -3.79 6.63 -0.52
C SER A 123 -3.29 7.99 -0.04
N ILE A 124 -2.04 8.33 -0.38
CA ILE A 124 -1.51 9.69 -0.16
C ILE A 124 -2.19 10.67 -1.13
N ILE A 125 -2.36 10.26 -2.39
CA ILE A 125 -3.11 10.99 -3.41
C ILE A 125 -3.96 10.05 -4.27
N THR A 126 -4.91 10.63 -4.98
CA THR A 126 -5.82 9.97 -5.94
C THR A 126 -5.61 10.52 -7.35
N LEU A 127 -6.08 9.79 -8.37
CA LEU A 127 -6.13 10.29 -9.74
C LEU A 127 -6.93 11.60 -9.84
N LYS A 128 -8.00 11.74 -9.06
CA LYS A 128 -8.77 12.98 -8.96
C LYS A 128 -7.91 14.17 -8.51
N GLU A 129 -7.11 13.99 -7.47
CA GLU A 129 -6.22 15.03 -6.95
C GLU A 129 -5.07 15.34 -7.94
N LEU A 130 -4.56 14.33 -8.63
CA LEU A 130 -3.60 14.54 -9.72
C LEU A 130 -4.19 15.39 -10.83
N ILE A 131 -5.44 15.12 -11.26
CA ILE A 131 -6.11 15.92 -12.29
C ILE A 131 -6.34 17.36 -11.80
N ALA A 132 -6.78 17.55 -10.56
CA ALA A 132 -6.95 18.88 -9.97
C ALA A 132 -5.63 19.66 -9.96
N TYR A 133 -4.52 19.01 -9.58
CA TYR A 133 -3.20 19.63 -9.63
C TYR A 133 -2.80 20.03 -11.06
N LEU A 134 -3.04 19.17 -12.06
CA LEU A 134 -2.71 19.45 -13.46
C LEU A 134 -3.55 20.59 -14.07
N GLU A 135 -4.77 20.82 -13.56
CA GLU A 135 -5.62 21.94 -13.98
C GLU A 135 -5.02 23.31 -13.59
N GLU A 136 -4.19 23.35 -12.56
CA GLU A 136 -3.54 24.57 -12.06
C GLU A 136 -2.21 24.88 -12.78
N GLN A 137 -1.71 23.97 -13.63
CA GLN A 137 -0.40 24.09 -14.31
C GLN A 137 -0.58 24.28 -15.82
N PRO A 138 -0.57 25.53 -16.34
CA PRO A 138 -0.77 25.80 -17.77
C PRO A 138 0.22 25.05 -18.69
N GLU A 139 1.44 24.82 -18.23
CA GLU A 139 2.48 24.09 -18.94
C GLU A 139 2.20 22.57 -19.06
N MET A 140 1.29 22.03 -18.25
CA MET A 140 0.91 20.62 -18.25
C MET A 140 -0.40 20.35 -19.00
N ALA A 141 -0.92 21.32 -19.76
CA ALA A 141 -2.21 21.19 -20.44
C ALA A 141 -2.30 19.95 -21.36
N GLU A 142 -1.20 19.58 -22.04
CA GLU A 142 -1.16 18.37 -22.88
C GLU A 142 -1.28 17.09 -22.04
N SER A 143 -0.55 17.01 -20.92
CA SER A 143 -0.65 15.89 -19.98
C SER A 143 -2.04 15.79 -19.36
N LEU A 144 -2.67 16.93 -19.03
CA LEU A 144 -4.04 16.95 -18.50
C LEU A 144 -5.05 16.34 -19.49
N VAL A 145 -4.93 16.64 -20.79
CA VAL A 145 -5.78 16.03 -21.84
C VAL A 145 -5.58 14.52 -21.87
N ALA A 146 -4.34 14.04 -21.85
CA ALA A 146 -4.03 12.61 -21.87
C ALA A 146 -4.57 11.88 -20.63
N VAL A 147 -4.39 12.45 -19.43
CA VAL A 147 -4.87 11.86 -18.17
C VAL A 147 -6.39 11.84 -18.11
N ARG A 148 -7.08 12.87 -18.61
CA ARG A 148 -8.56 12.89 -18.70
C ARG A 148 -9.09 11.83 -19.65
N ALA A 149 -8.48 11.68 -20.83
CA ALA A 149 -8.85 10.63 -21.79
C ALA A 149 -8.64 9.23 -21.19
N TYR A 150 -7.53 9.03 -20.47
CA TYR A 150 -7.27 7.80 -19.73
C TYR A 150 -8.35 7.51 -18.68
N ARG A 151 -8.72 8.51 -17.87
CA ARG A 151 -9.80 8.38 -16.88
C ARG A 151 -11.15 8.05 -17.52
N GLU A 152 -11.47 8.64 -18.67
CA GLU A 152 -12.71 8.34 -19.38
C GLU A 152 -12.75 6.88 -19.85
N GLN A 153 -11.61 6.38 -20.34
CA GLN A 153 -11.51 5.01 -20.84
C GLN A 153 -11.46 3.95 -19.72
N TYR A 154 -10.79 4.23 -18.60
CA TYR A 154 -10.47 3.23 -17.57
C TYR A 154 -11.01 3.53 -16.17
N GLY A 155 -11.50 4.74 -15.91
CA GLY A 155 -11.90 5.17 -14.57
C GLY A 155 -13.11 4.44 -14.01
N VAL A 156 -13.14 4.31 -12.67
CA VAL A 156 -14.31 3.89 -11.87
C VAL A 156 -14.97 5.06 -11.15
#